data_AF-A0A6L8T8L6-F1
#
_entry.id   AF-A0A6L8T8L6-F1
#
_cell.length_a   1.000
_cell.length_b   1.000
_cell.length_c   1.000
_cell.angle_alpha   90.00
_cell.angle_beta   90.00
_cell.angle_gamma   90.00
#
_symmetry.space_group_name_H-M   'P 1'
#
loop_
_entity.id
_entity.type
_entity.pdbx_description
1 polymer ?
#
loop_
_entity_poly.entity_id
_entity_poly.type
_entity_poly.pdbx_seq_one_letter_code
_entity_poly.pdbx_strand_id
1 'polypeptide(L)'
;MRKRILFIFLLVLCLCAVPVSAAALGKVSGVKAKQSGEKVKVTWNTAAGAKGYQVYQKTGSEKFHRIKTTGKKSYTVRGLTPGNTYYFRVRAYADSSGKKKYGKYSSSVKITIKNSSAAESKVITVSPKSDTYKKKYMNTSWFTEQTRSYYVLRSYLEYFSNIGGGELHLKKGTYNLQFPLYIPSNTTVIFEDGVTIKRQDKGTLFILCSYNDVNTGKKFYGYNGVHDIKIIGRGKVVFDKEFGGNAAILMGHTKNILIEGITFARMSDTSAHFIEMDASNNVEIRNCTFEGSTSGGKKEAINLDVPDPATGGFTWEGSGQDKTANDTVYIHNNVFKNLTAGVGTHMYTPGHPHKNIRIENNSFSSCRTFAIRAQNWEDSSILNNTFTNITAPDGSALAIDARGISNVVVKGNSITNSDAFMKIIVSRYSDGTISSRPGLANYDPVFNSVKEEDVVYNTVSGLKTDYAVSYVNTTTHQGTNTKYWKARN
;
A
#
# COMPACT_ATOMS: atom_id res chain seq x y z
N MET A 1 37.26 -40.10 -113.98
CA MET A 1 37.93 -41.11 -113.13
C MET A 1 38.50 -40.40 -111.90
N ARG A 2 38.24 -40.93 -110.68
CA ARG A 2 39.09 -40.92 -109.45
C ARG A 2 40.07 -39.73 -109.29
N LYS A 3 40.14 -38.96 -108.20
CA LYS A 3 40.17 -39.31 -106.76
C LYS A 3 40.47 -38.01 -105.94
N ARG A 4 39.81 -37.86 -104.78
CA ARG A 4 40.35 -37.59 -103.40
C ARG A 4 41.51 -36.56 -103.24
N ILE A 5 41.63 -35.70 -102.23
CA ILE A 5 41.00 -35.49 -100.90
C ILE A 5 41.67 -34.21 -100.31
N LEU A 6 40.97 -33.57 -99.35
CA LEU A 6 41.47 -32.72 -98.25
C LEU A 6 41.26 -31.21 -98.38
N PHE A 7 40.08 -30.78 -97.96
CA PHE A 7 39.76 -29.40 -97.59
C PHE A 7 40.18 -29.14 -96.13
N ILE A 8 41.05 -28.16 -95.94
CA ILE A 8 41.33 -27.52 -94.65
C ILE A 8 40.13 -26.62 -94.32
N PHE A 9 39.39 -26.94 -93.25
CA PHE A 9 38.30 -26.08 -92.77
C PHE A 9 38.87 -24.99 -91.85
N LEU A 10 38.89 -23.76 -92.36
CA LEU A 10 39.17 -22.53 -91.63
C LEU A 10 37.95 -22.21 -90.74
N LEU A 11 38.14 -22.21 -89.42
CA LEU A 11 37.10 -21.93 -88.43
C LEU A 11 36.83 -20.41 -88.39
N VAL A 12 35.71 -19.97 -88.97
CA VAL A 12 35.21 -18.59 -88.82
C VAL A 12 34.33 -18.50 -87.57
N LEU A 13 34.83 -17.82 -86.53
CA LEU A 13 34.05 -17.47 -85.34
C LEU A 13 33.00 -16.42 -85.71
N CYS A 14 31.75 -16.85 -85.80
CA CYS A 14 30.59 -15.96 -85.89
C CYS A 14 30.23 -15.48 -84.47
N LEU A 15 30.47 -14.21 -84.16
CA LEU A 15 30.02 -13.56 -82.92
C LEU A 15 28.50 -13.34 -82.99
N CYS A 16 27.74 -14.30 -82.48
CA CYS A 16 26.33 -14.11 -82.18
C CYS A 16 26.21 -13.22 -80.94
N ALA A 17 25.78 -11.97 -81.11
CA ALA A 17 25.44 -11.07 -80.01
C ALA A 17 24.24 -11.64 -79.24
N VAL A 18 24.52 -12.26 -78.08
CA VAL A 18 23.49 -12.72 -77.15
C VAL A 18 22.82 -11.50 -76.52
N PRO A 19 21.48 -11.34 -76.60
CA PRO A 19 20.82 -10.26 -75.87
C PRO A 19 21.03 -10.48 -74.37
N VAL A 20 21.78 -9.60 -73.72
CA VAL A 20 21.94 -9.58 -72.27
C VAL A 20 20.56 -9.29 -71.66
N SER A 21 19.88 -10.34 -71.20
CA SER A 21 18.72 -10.20 -70.34
C SER A 21 19.11 -9.38 -69.11
N ALA A 22 18.54 -8.19 -68.96
CA ALA A 22 18.81 -7.32 -67.83
C ALA A 22 18.44 -8.03 -66.52
N ALA A 23 19.45 -8.48 -65.77
CA ALA A 23 19.29 -9.23 -64.54
C ALA A 23 18.21 -8.59 -63.65
N ALA A 24 17.21 -9.39 -63.25
CA ALA A 24 16.13 -8.91 -62.40
C ALA A 24 16.69 -8.56 -61.01
N LEU A 25 16.28 -7.41 -60.46
CA LEU A 25 16.67 -6.97 -59.12
C LEU A 25 16.29 -8.03 -58.07
N GLY A 26 17.26 -8.42 -57.24
CA GLY A 26 17.02 -9.38 -56.16
C GLY A 26 15.94 -8.91 -55.19
N LYS A 27 15.12 -9.84 -54.68
CA LYS A 27 14.15 -9.54 -53.61
C LYS A 27 14.91 -9.29 -52.31
N VAL A 28 14.59 -8.18 -51.63
CA VAL A 28 15.19 -7.84 -50.33
C VAL A 28 14.80 -8.88 -49.28
N SER A 29 15.80 -9.42 -48.56
CA SER A 29 15.63 -10.43 -47.51
C SER A 29 16.14 -9.93 -46.15
N GLY A 30 15.87 -10.68 -45.08
CA GLY A 30 16.39 -10.38 -43.75
C GLY A 30 15.85 -9.09 -43.12
N VAL A 31 14.65 -8.66 -43.50
CA VAL A 31 14.05 -7.43 -42.94
C VAL A 31 13.72 -7.64 -41.47
N LYS A 32 14.36 -6.87 -40.58
CA LYS A 32 14.16 -6.89 -39.14
C LYS A 32 13.82 -5.48 -38.64
N ALA A 33 12.98 -5.40 -37.61
CA ALA A 33 12.65 -4.17 -36.91
C ALA A 33 13.03 -4.30 -35.43
N LYS A 34 13.76 -3.33 -34.88
CA LYS A 34 14.15 -3.28 -33.46
C LYS A 34 13.76 -1.93 -32.87
N GLN A 35 12.98 -1.94 -31.78
CA GLN A 35 12.54 -0.75 -31.06
C GLN A 35 13.65 -0.18 -30.15
N SER A 36 13.66 1.15 -29.98
CA SER A 36 14.39 1.90 -28.95
C SER A 36 13.62 3.19 -28.64
N GLY A 37 12.89 3.25 -27.53
CA GLY A 37 11.95 4.37 -27.27
C GLY A 37 10.83 4.42 -28.31
N GLU A 38 10.47 5.62 -28.77
CA GLU A 38 9.53 5.90 -29.88
C GLU A 38 10.18 5.78 -31.28
N LYS A 39 11.27 5.00 -31.37
CA LYS A 39 12.05 4.80 -32.61
C LYS A 39 12.13 3.32 -32.94
N VAL A 40 12.13 3.02 -34.24
CA VAL A 40 12.36 1.66 -34.74
C VAL A 40 13.46 1.69 -35.79
N LYS A 41 14.52 0.92 -35.55
CA LYS A 41 15.57 0.66 -36.55
C LYS A 41 15.15 -0.53 -37.40
N VAL A 42 14.86 -0.26 -38.68
CA VAL A 42 14.60 -1.27 -39.70
C VAL A 42 15.92 -1.58 -40.41
N THR A 43 16.26 -2.87 -40.54
CA THR A 43 17.50 -3.36 -41.16
C THR A 43 17.17 -4.45 -42.17
N TRP A 44 18.01 -4.63 -43.19
CA TRP A 44 17.83 -5.65 -44.22
C TRP A 44 19.17 -6.06 -44.85
N ASN A 45 19.16 -7.20 -45.56
CA ASN A 45 20.33 -7.71 -46.28
C ASN A 45 20.50 -7.03 -47.65
N THR A 46 21.71 -7.07 -48.21
CA THR A 46 21.96 -6.57 -49.57
C THR A 46 21.15 -7.39 -50.59
N ALA A 47 20.44 -6.71 -51.50
CA ALA A 47 19.80 -7.34 -52.64
C ALA A 47 20.70 -7.29 -53.89
N ALA A 48 20.74 -8.37 -54.67
CA ALA A 48 21.51 -8.45 -55.90
C ALA A 48 21.11 -7.33 -56.89
N GLY A 49 22.12 -6.62 -57.42
CA GLY A 49 21.94 -5.52 -58.37
C GLY A 49 21.41 -4.21 -57.78
N ALA A 50 21.22 -4.09 -56.46
CA ALA A 50 20.64 -2.89 -55.85
C ALA A 50 21.63 -1.70 -55.80
N LYS A 51 21.21 -0.54 -56.31
CA LYS A 51 21.87 0.76 -56.05
C LYS A 51 21.34 1.45 -54.81
N GLY A 52 20.13 1.10 -54.37
CA GLY A 52 19.56 1.55 -53.11
C GLY A 52 18.23 0.88 -52.81
N TYR A 53 17.53 1.42 -51.81
CA TYR A 53 16.30 0.85 -51.26
C TYR A 53 15.23 1.91 -51.02
N GLN A 54 13.97 1.49 -51.13
CA GLN A 54 12.82 2.23 -50.65
C GLN A 54 12.17 1.50 -49.48
N VAL A 55 11.98 2.21 -48.38
CA VAL A 55 11.34 1.72 -47.14
C VAL A 55 9.91 2.22 -47.12
N TYR A 56 9.00 1.30 -46.84
CA TYR A 56 7.57 1.56 -46.73
C TYR A 56 7.05 1.19 -45.35
N GLN A 57 6.07 1.94 -44.88
CA GLN A 57 5.38 1.74 -43.60
C GLN A 57 3.87 1.73 -43.80
N LYS A 58 3.16 1.00 -42.95
CA LYS A 58 1.74 1.24 -42.67
C LYS A 58 1.47 1.08 -41.17
N THR A 59 0.39 1.69 -40.69
CA THR A 59 -0.13 1.52 -39.33
C THR A 59 -1.38 0.63 -39.40
N GLY A 60 -1.44 -0.44 -38.61
CA GLY A 60 -2.61 -1.34 -38.59
C GLY A 60 -3.05 -1.84 -39.98
N SER A 61 -4.29 -1.52 -40.36
CA SER A 61 -4.95 -1.91 -41.62
C SER A 61 -4.72 -0.92 -42.77
N GLU A 62 -4.00 0.18 -42.56
CA GLU A 62 -3.76 1.20 -43.59
C GLU A 62 -2.98 0.69 -44.82
N LYS A 63 -2.97 1.49 -45.89
CA LYS A 63 -2.13 1.23 -47.07
C LYS A 63 -0.66 1.58 -46.79
N PHE A 64 0.25 0.80 -47.36
CA PHE A 64 1.69 1.10 -47.30
C PHE A 64 2.02 2.38 -48.06
N HIS A 65 2.68 3.33 -47.38
CA HIS A 65 3.27 4.51 -48.00
C HIS A 65 4.80 4.49 -47.87
N ARG A 66 5.49 5.17 -48.79
CA ARG A 66 6.96 5.23 -48.79
C ARG A 66 7.42 6.26 -47.76
N ILE A 67 8.26 5.85 -46.82
CA ILE A 67 8.82 6.73 -45.78
C ILE A 67 10.27 7.13 -46.03
N LYS A 68 11.01 6.37 -46.83
CA LYS A 68 12.40 6.71 -47.16
C LYS A 68 12.88 6.09 -48.48
N THR A 69 13.78 6.80 -49.17
CA THR A 69 14.71 6.22 -50.15
C THR A 69 16.13 6.39 -49.63
N THR A 70 16.96 5.35 -49.67
CA THR A 70 18.32 5.39 -49.12
C THR A 70 19.25 4.37 -49.80
N GLY A 71 20.54 4.68 -49.91
CA GLY A 71 21.58 3.72 -50.29
C GLY A 71 22.04 2.82 -49.12
N LYS A 72 21.65 3.13 -47.87
CA LYS A 72 22.03 2.36 -46.68
C LYS A 72 21.17 1.10 -46.53
N LYS A 73 21.66 0.12 -45.76
CA LYS A 73 20.94 -1.14 -45.44
C LYS A 73 20.09 -1.05 -44.16
N SER A 74 19.84 0.18 -43.69
CA SER A 74 19.03 0.41 -42.52
C SER A 74 18.39 1.80 -42.55
N TYR A 75 17.27 1.94 -41.87
CA TYR A 75 16.61 3.21 -41.63
C TYR A 75 16.02 3.25 -40.23
N THR A 76 16.15 4.38 -39.53
CA THR A 76 15.52 4.58 -38.21
C THR A 76 14.30 5.46 -38.37
N VAL A 77 13.14 4.87 -38.14
CA VAL A 77 11.84 5.54 -38.08
C VAL A 77 11.68 6.14 -36.68
N ARG A 78 11.15 7.36 -36.60
CA ARG A 78 11.00 8.13 -35.35
C ARG A 78 9.56 8.61 -35.22
N GLY A 79 9.17 9.02 -34.01
CA GLY A 79 7.84 9.59 -33.73
C GLY A 79 6.72 8.55 -33.86
N LEU A 80 7.01 7.30 -33.49
CA LEU A 80 6.02 6.22 -33.52
C LEU A 80 5.25 6.19 -32.21
N THR A 81 3.92 6.12 -32.30
CA THR A 81 3.02 6.15 -31.15
C THR A 81 3.04 4.80 -30.41
N PRO A 82 3.25 4.79 -29.07
CA PRO A 82 3.09 3.58 -28.26
C PRO A 82 1.71 2.94 -28.39
N GLY A 83 1.63 1.61 -28.25
CA GLY A 83 0.40 0.83 -28.44
C GLY A 83 0.07 0.52 -29.91
N ASN A 84 0.51 1.38 -30.85
CA ASN A 84 0.27 1.14 -32.27
C ASN A 84 1.16 0.03 -32.84
N THR A 85 0.58 -0.70 -33.79
CA THR A 85 1.26 -1.74 -34.56
C THR A 85 1.64 -1.19 -35.93
N TYR A 86 2.93 -1.26 -36.26
CA TYR A 86 3.47 -0.83 -37.53
C TYR A 86 4.00 -2.03 -38.33
N TYR A 87 3.92 -1.90 -39.65
CA TYR A 87 4.47 -2.88 -40.58
C TYR A 87 5.48 -2.20 -41.50
N PHE A 88 6.63 -2.84 -41.72
CA PHE A 88 7.67 -2.33 -42.60
C PHE A 88 7.99 -3.32 -43.71
N ARG A 89 8.14 -2.82 -44.93
CA ARG A 89 8.66 -3.59 -46.07
C ARG A 89 9.62 -2.74 -46.88
N VAL A 90 10.53 -3.41 -47.58
CA VAL A 90 11.62 -2.76 -48.31
C VAL A 90 11.67 -3.31 -49.74
N ARG A 91 11.96 -2.46 -50.72
CA ARG A 91 12.28 -2.91 -52.08
C ARG A 91 13.58 -2.27 -52.55
N ALA A 92 14.37 -3.02 -53.33
CA ALA A 92 15.56 -2.51 -53.98
C ALA A 92 15.20 -1.65 -55.20
N TYR A 93 16.08 -0.74 -55.58
CA TYR A 93 16.05 -0.07 -56.88
C TYR A 93 17.45 -0.03 -57.50
N ALA A 94 17.49 0.07 -58.82
CA ALA A 94 18.69 0.35 -59.60
C ALA A 94 18.38 1.32 -60.72
N ASP A 95 19.40 2.02 -61.19
CA ASP A 95 19.31 2.88 -62.37
C ASP A 95 19.68 2.03 -63.60
N SER A 96 18.79 2.00 -64.59
CA SER A 96 19.01 1.34 -65.89
C SER A 96 18.56 2.30 -66.98
N SER A 97 19.49 2.72 -67.85
CA SER A 97 19.19 3.60 -68.99
C SER A 97 18.47 4.90 -68.59
N GLY A 98 18.92 5.56 -67.51
CA GLY A 98 18.34 6.83 -67.03
C GLY A 98 16.99 6.72 -66.30
N LYS A 99 16.42 5.51 -66.13
CA LYS A 99 15.17 5.28 -65.38
C LYS A 99 15.39 4.34 -64.19
N LYS A 100 14.70 4.61 -63.08
CA LYS A 100 14.73 3.75 -61.87
C LYS A 100 13.90 2.49 -62.09
N LYS A 101 14.54 1.32 -62.07
CA LYS A 101 13.89 0.01 -62.01
C LYS A 101 13.74 -0.39 -60.55
N TYR A 102 12.56 -0.91 -60.18
CA TYR A 102 12.26 -1.34 -58.82
C TYR A 102 12.13 -2.86 -58.74
N GLY A 103 12.71 -3.45 -57.69
CA GLY A 103 12.54 -4.87 -57.37
C GLY A 103 11.20 -5.15 -56.69
N LYS A 104 10.91 -6.44 -56.50
CA LYS A 104 9.76 -6.89 -55.68
C LYS A 104 9.92 -6.42 -54.23
N TYR A 105 8.79 -6.17 -53.56
CA TYR A 105 8.79 -5.90 -52.12
C TYR A 105 9.25 -7.13 -51.33
N SER A 106 9.95 -6.89 -50.22
CA SER A 106 10.21 -7.90 -49.19
C SER A 106 8.91 -8.40 -48.55
N SER A 107 9.01 -9.50 -47.80
CA SER A 107 8.02 -9.78 -46.75
C SER A 107 7.97 -8.63 -45.76
N SER A 108 6.81 -8.40 -45.13
CA SER A 108 6.65 -7.34 -44.14
C SER A 108 7.10 -7.82 -42.76
N VAL A 109 7.77 -6.96 -42.00
CA VAL A 109 8.01 -7.19 -40.56
C VAL A 109 7.00 -6.39 -39.76
N LYS A 110 6.40 -7.02 -38.74
CA LYS A 110 5.43 -6.42 -37.81
C LYS A 110 6.15 -6.04 -36.52
N ILE A 111 5.82 -4.88 -35.95
CA ILE A 111 6.26 -4.49 -34.61
C ILE A 111 5.18 -3.65 -33.92
N THR A 112 4.87 -3.98 -32.66
CA THR A 112 4.00 -3.19 -31.79
C THR A 112 4.87 -2.36 -30.86
N ILE A 113 4.69 -1.05 -30.83
CA ILE A 113 5.53 -0.15 -30.03
C ILE A 113 5.13 -0.29 -28.57
N LYS A 114 6.01 -0.86 -27.76
CA LYS A 114 5.82 -0.94 -26.31
C LYS A 114 6.09 0.43 -25.69
N ASN A 115 5.39 0.77 -24.61
CA ASN A 115 5.81 1.90 -23.78
C ASN A 115 7.25 1.65 -23.31
N SER A 116 8.14 2.58 -23.64
CA SER A 116 9.55 2.55 -23.31
C SER A 116 9.90 3.82 -22.54
N SER A 117 9.23 4.05 -21.42
CA SER A 117 9.92 4.72 -20.32
C SER A 117 11.05 3.78 -19.86
N ALA A 118 12.22 4.33 -19.49
CA ALA A 118 13.16 3.57 -18.67
C ALA A 118 12.37 2.92 -17.53
N ALA A 119 12.66 1.66 -17.16
CA ALA A 119 11.95 1.00 -16.05
C ALA A 119 11.92 1.98 -14.87
N GLU A 120 10.75 2.57 -14.64
CA GLU A 120 10.67 3.71 -13.75
C GLU A 120 10.95 3.19 -12.34
N SER A 121 11.83 3.89 -11.61
CA SER A 121 12.32 3.37 -10.34
C SER A 121 11.14 3.07 -9.41
N LYS A 122 11.16 1.87 -8.83
CA LYS A 122 10.26 1.51 -7.73
C LYS A 122 10.77 2.00 -6.39
N VAL A 123 12.02 2.47 -6.30
CA VAL A 123 12.61 3.03 -5.08
C VAL A 123 12.87 4.51 -5.31
N ILE A 124 12.22 5.36 -4.53
CA ILE A 124 12.28 6.81 -4.65
C ILE A 124 12.74 7.38 -3.31
N THR A 125 13.61 8.37 -3.34
CA THR A 125 14.03 9.11 -2.15
C THR A 125 13.70 10.59 -2.30
N VAL A 126 13.08 11.18 -1.28
CA VAL A 126 12.66 12.59 -1.26
C VAL A 126 13.08 13.29 0.03
N SER A 127 13.23 14.61 -0.04
CA SER A 127 13.33 15.52 1.12
C SER A 127 12.14 16.50 1.10
N PRO A 128 11.94 17.33 2.14
CA PRO A 128 10.89 18.34 2.12
C PRO A 128 11.00 19.34 0.95
N LYS A 129 12.19 19.48 0.34
CA LYS A 129 12.47 20.37 -0.79
C LYS A 129 12.58 19.66 -2.15
N SER A 130 12.32 18.35 -2.20
CA SER A 130 12.33 17.60 -3.46
C SER A 130 11.28 18.12 -4.43
N ASP A 131 11.55 17.94 -5.73
CA ASP A 131 10.53 18.11 -6.75
C ASP A 131 9.49 16.99 -6.69
N THR A 132 8.28 17.31 -7.15
CA THR A 132 7.22 16.32 -7.37
C THR A 132 7.58 15.39 -8.54
N TYR A 133 6.99 14.20 -8.55
CA TYR A 133 7.15 13.24 -9.64
C TYR A 133 6.76 13.88 -10.97
N LYS A 134 7.70 13.89 -11.94
CA LYS A 134 7.55 14.52 -13.27
C LYS A 134 7.00 15.96 -13.20
N LYS A 135 7.36 16.73 -12.17
CA LYS A 135 6.92 18.12 -11.95
C LYS A 135 5.40 18.28 -11.83
N LYS A 136 4.65 17.19 -11.57
CA LYS A 136 3.19 17.23 -11.33
C LYS A 136 2.87 18.23 -10.22
N TYR A 137 1.86 19.10 -10.38
CA TYR A 137 1.50 20.17 -9.44
C TYR A 137 2.42 21.41 -9.39
N MET A 138 3.67 21.38 -9.85
CA MET A 138 4.57 22.53 -9.59
C MET A 138 4.13 23.85 -10.25
N ASN A 139 3.38 23.78 -11.35
CA ASN A 139 2.90 24.95 -12.09
C ASN A 139 1.49 25.40 -11.68
N THR A 140 1.02 24.99 -10.50
CA THR A 140 -0.34 25.27 -10.05
C THR A 140 -0.33 26.23 -8.87
N SER A 141 -1.37 27.06 -8.73
CA SER A 141 -1.45 28.08 -7.68
C SER A 141 -1.49 27.50 -6.26
N TRP A 142 -1.96 26.27 -6.09
CA TRP A 142 -2.03 25.59 -4.80
C TRP A 142 -0.70 24.92 -4.38
N PHE A 143 0.34 24.89 -5.21
CA PHE A 143 1.66 24.36 -4.83
C PHE A 143 2.50 25.46 -4.16
N THR A 144 2.24 25.69 -2.88
CA THR A 144 2.90 26.70 -2.05
C THR A 144 3.96 26.06 -1.15
N GLU A 145 4.69 26.86 -0.38
CA GLU A 145 5.59 26.32 0.65
C GLU A 145 4.82 25.53 1.71
N GLN A 146 3.61 25.96 2.09
CA GLN A 146 2.78 25.27 3.08
C GLN A 146 2.28 23.91 2.61
N THR A 147 1.96 23.75 1.31
CA THR A 147 1.42 22.51 0.74
C THR A 147 2.50 21.66 0.05
N ARG A 148 3.76 22.12 0.02
CA ARG A 148 4.86 21.47 -0.70
C ARG A 148 5.02 20.02 -0.35
N SER A 149 5.19 19.73 0.94
CA SER A 149 5.43 18.36 1.44
C SER A 149 4.28 17.44 1.05
N TYR A 150 3.03 17.92 1.16
CA TYR A 150 1.87 17.16 0.71
C TYR A 150 1.93 16.81 -0.78
N TYR A 151 2.12 17.78 -1.68
CA TYR A 151 2.13 17.51 -3.12
C TYR A 151 3.35 16.73 -3.60
N VAL A 152 4.51 16.91 -2.97
CA VAL A 152 5.70 16.08 -3.21
C VAL A 152 5.37 14.63 -2.91
N LEU A 153 4.95 14.32 -1.70
CA LEU A 153 4.68 12.95 -1.27
C LEU A 153 3.51 12.34 -2.06
N ARG A 154 2.40 13.07 -2.21
CA ARG A 154 1.24 12.64 -2.99
C ARG A 154 1.60 12.26 -4.42
N SER A 155 2.43 13.05 -5.11
CA SER A 155 2.78 12.78 -6.51
C SER A 155 3.47 11.43 -6.71
N TYR A 156 4.30 11.00 -5.75
CA TYR A 156 4.97 9.70 -5.79
C TYR A 156 4.04 8.55 -5.36
N LEU A 157 3.18 8.76 -4.37
CA LEU A 157 2.18 7.76 -3.96
C LEU A 157 1.16 7.48 -5.07
N GLU A 158 0.68 8.51 -5.78
CA GLU A 158 -0.16 8.32 -6.96
C GLU A 158 0.58 7.61 -8.10
N TYR A 159 1.87 7.92 -8.30
CA TYR A 159 2.71 7.18 -9.24
C TYR A 159 2.80 5.70 -8.87
N PHE A 160 3.06 5.36 -7.61
CA PHE A 160 3.08 3.98 -7.11
C PHE A 160 1.75 3.28 -7.30
N SER A 161 0.62 3.96 -7.06
CA SER A 161 -0.70 3.42 -7.35
C SER A 161 -0.87 3.00 -8.81
N ASN A 162 -0.24 3.71 -9.76
CA ASN A 162 -0.34 3.41 -11.19
C ASN A 162 0.59 2.26 -11.65
N ILE A 163 1.70 2.05 -10.95
CA ILE A 163 2.69 1.01 -11.30
C ILE A 163 2.62 -0.25 -10.44
N GLY A 164 1.63 -0.31 -9.53
CA GLY A 164 1.37 -1.46 -8.67
C GLY A 164 2.30 -1.56 -7.45
N GLY A 165 2.78 -0.43 -6.93
CA GLY A 165 3.57 -0.36 -5.70
C GLY A 165 4.98 0.22 -5.88
N GLY A 166 5.63 0.48 -4.75
CA GLY A 166 6.97 1.06 -4.68
C GLY A 166 7.44 1.32 -3.25
N GLU A 167 8.64 1.86 -3.13
CA GLU A 167 9.34 2.18 -1.89
C GLU A 167 9.71 3.67 -1.89
N LEU A 168 9.20 4.42 -0.90
CA LEU A 168 9.42 5.85 -0.75
C LEU A 168 10.22 6.13 0.52
N HIS A 169 11.45 6.62 0.36
CA HIS A 169 12.31 7.05 1.47
C HIS A 169 12.21 8.55 1.69
N LEU A 170 11.90 8.95 2.92
CA LEU A 170 11.90 10.34 3.34
C LEU A 170 13.20 10.61 4.08
N LYS A 171 14.00 11.53 3.56
CA LYS A 171 15.19 12.04 4.25
C LYS A 171 14.80 12.92 5.42
N LYS A 172 15.69 13.04 6.39
CA LYS A 172 15.62 13.98 7.52
C LYS A 172 14.96 15.32 7.15
N GLY A 173 14.01 15.73 7.97
CA GLY A 173 13.31 17.00 7.83
C GLY A 173 11.89 16.96 8.37
N THR A 174 11.27 18.13 8.47
CA THR A 174 9.87 18.27 8.86
C THR A 174 8.99 18.35 7.61
N TYR A 175 8.01 17.45 7.52
CA TYR A 175 7.02 17.41 6.45
C TYR A 175 5.68 17.86 7.01
N ASN A 176 5.30 19.10 6.67
CA ASN A 176 4.02 19.68 7.07
C ASN A 176 2.92 19.22 6.13
N LEU A 177 1.90 18.54 6.66
CA LEU A 177 0.77 18.05 5.89
C LEU A 177 -0.47 18.92 6.15
N GLN A 178 -0.95 19.57 5.09
CA GLN A 178 -2.21 20.33 5.04
C GLN A 178 -3.42 19.44 4.73
N PHE A 179 -3.19 18.23 4.23
CA PHE A 179 -4.22 17.26 3.84
C PHE A 179 -3.71 15.83 4.14
N PRO A 180 -4.62 14.84 4.27
CA PRO A 180 -4.21 13.44 4.44
C PRO A 180 -3.48 12.91 3.20
N LEU A 181 -2.44 12.10 3.43
CA LEU A 181 -1.76 11.33 2.39
C LEU A 181 -2.36 9.93 2.28
N TYR A 182 -2.59 9.50 1.05
CA TYR A 182 -3.20 8.20 0.73
C TYR A 182 -2.12 7.21 0.31
N ILE A 183 -1.97 6.11 1.05
CA ILE A 183 -0.96 5.09 0.77
C ILE A 183 -1.63 3.90 0.05
N PRO A 184 -1.28 3.63 -1.23
CA PRO A 184 -1.86 2.53 -1.99
C PRO A 184 -1.21 1.18 -1.64
N SER A 185 -1.81 0.08 -2.10
CA SER A 185 -1.25 -1.27 -1.92
C SER A 185 0.19 -1.43 -2.42
N ASN A 186 0.88 -2.45 -1.92
CA ASN A 186 2.25 -2.81 -2.31
C ASN A 186 3.25 -1.67 -2.11
N THR A 187 3.05 -0.85 -1.09
CA THR A 187 3.85 0.36 -0.84
C THR A 187 4.61 0.25 0.46
N THR A 188 5.92 0.50 0.39
CA THR A 188 6.77 0.70 1.56
C THR A 188 7.12 2.18 1.69
N VAL A 189 6.85 2.79 2.84
CA VAL A 189 7.29 4.15 3.16
C VAL A 189 8.30 4.07 4.29
N ILE A 190 9.52 4.50 4.01
CA ILE A 190 10.63 4.54 4.97
C ILE A 190 10.86 5.99 5.38
N PHE A 191 10.81 6.23 6.67
CA PHE A 191 11.13 7.51 7.29
C PHE A 191 12.53 7.36 7.87
N GLU A 192 13.52 8.04 7.29
CA GLU A 192 14.89 7.99 7.78
C GLU A 192 15.06 8.82 9.06
N ASP A 193 16.21 8.66 9.73
CA ASP A 193 16.48 9.32 11.01
C ASP A 193 16.29 10.84 10.94
N GLY A 194 15.55 11.39 11.91
CA GLY A 194 15.24 12.80 12.02
C GLY A 194 14.07 13.28 11.16
N VAL A 195 13.23 12.38 10.63
CA VAL A 195 11.97 12.75 9.98
C VAL A 195 10.89 13.08 11.01
N THR A 196 10.23 14.22 10.82
CA THR A 196 9.01 14.58 11.55
C THR A 196 7.88 14.78 10.54
N ILE A 197 6.78 14.04 10.69
CA ILE A 197 5.54 14.29 9.95
C ILE A 197 4.59 15.05 10.87
N LYS A 198 4.13 16.22 10.43
CA LYS A 198 3.30 17.10 11.26
C LYS A 198 2.00 17.47 10.55
N ARG A 199 0.86 17.20 11.19
CA ARG A 199 -0.44 17.72 10.72
C ARG A 199 -0.54 19.20 11.07
N GLN A 200 -1.15 19.98 10.19
CA GLN A 200 -1.34 21.42 10.37
C GLN A 200 -2.80 21.79 10.72
N ASP A 201 -3.66 20.80 10.95
CA ASP A 201 -5.05 20.92 11.39
C ASP A 201 -5.48 19.63 12.12
N LYS A 202 -6.80 19.45 12.36
CA LYS A 202 -7.41 18.30 13.05
C LYS A 202 -7.62 17.02 12.22
N GLY A 203 -7.06 16.93 11.02
CA GLY A 203 -7.27 15.82 10.10
C GLY A 203 -6.29 14.66 10.27
N THR A 204 -6.56 13.57 9.56
CA THR A 204 -5.67 12.39 9.53
C THR A 204 -4.34 12.69 8.82
N LEU A 205 -3.23 12.10 9.27
CA LEU A 205 -1.94 12.18 8.55
C LEU A 205 -1.93 11.25 7.33
N PHE A 206 -2.19 9.96 7.57
CA PHE A 206 -2.16 8.92 6.57
C PHE A 206 -3.47 8.14 6.56
N ILE A 207 -4.03 7.93 5.36
CA ILE A 207 -5.16 7.04 5.12
C ILE A 207 -4.64 5.88 4.27
N LEU A 208 -4.82 4.64 4.73
CA LEU A 208 -4.48 3.47 3.93
C LEU A 208 -5.57 3.21 2.90
N CYS A 209 -5.40 3.83 1.74
CA CYS A 209 -6.26 3.72 0.57
C CYS A 209 -5.51 4.28 -0.65
N SER A 210 -5.94 3.98 -1.87
CA SER A 210 -5.48 4.73 -3.03
C SER A 210 -6.24 6.05 -3.15
N TYR A 211 -5.55 7.12 -3.56
CA TYR A 211 -6.18 8.43 -3.77
C TYR A 211 -7.34 8.37 -4.79
N ASN A 212 -7.20 7.55 -5.84
CA ASN A 212 -8.22 7.40 -6.87
C ASN A 212 -9.47 6.70 -6.34
N ASP A 213 -9.33 5.65 -5.51
CA ASP A 213 -10.47 4.93 -4.97
C ASP A 213 -11.37 5.87 -4.14
N VAL A 214 -10.76 6.67 -3.25
CA VAL A 214 -11.50 7.64 -2.42
C VAL A 214 -12.22 8.69 -3.27
N ASN A 215 -11.54 9.23 -4.29
CA ASN A 215 -12.16 10.22 -5.19
C ASN A 215 -13.33 9.69 -6.01
N THR A 216 -13.43 8.37 -6.20
CA THR A 216 -14.57 7.73 -6.87
C THR A 216 -15.71 7.36 -5.92
N GLY A 217 -15.55 7.60 -4.61
CA GLY A 217 -16.52 7.19 -3.59
C GLY A 217 -16.57 5.68 -3.38
N LYS A 218 -15.50 4.95 -3.72
CA LYS A 218 -15.44 3.50 -3.59
C LYS A 218 -15.50 3.10 -2.11
N LYS A 219 -16.31 2.09 -1.81
CA LYS A 219 -16.40 1.47 -0.49
C LYS A 219 -15.70 0.12 -0.47
N PHE A 220 -15.05 -0.18 0.64
CA PHE A 220 -14.37 -1.46 0.89
C PHE A 220 -15.16 -2.32 1.87
N TYR A 221 -15.03 -3.63 1.73
CA TYR A 221 -15.77 -4.63 2.51
C TYR A 221 -14.83 -5.78 2.86
N GLY A 222 -15.09 -6.50 3.94
CA GLY A 222 -14.23 -7.56 4.44
C GLY A 222 -12.81 -7.04 4.63
N TYR A 223 -11.83 -7.77 4.08
CA TYR A 223 -10.42 -7.38 4.04
C TYR A 223 -9.97 -6.99 2.61
N ASN A 224 -10.87 -6.44 1.78
CA ASN A 224 -10.65 -6.18 0.35
C ASN A 224 -10.21 -4.74 0.02
N GLY A 225 -9.79 -3.98 1.03
CA GLY A 225 -9.13 -2.69 0.90
C GLY A 225 -7.70 -2.83 0.39
N VAL A 226 -6.88 -1.81 0.68
CA VAL A 226 -5.46 -1.86 0.33
C VAL A 226 -4.71 -2.91 1.14
N HIS A 227 -3.63 -3.42 0.56
CA HIS A 227 -2.86 -4.51 1.14
C HIS A 227 -1.35 -4.39 0.91
N ASP A 228 -0.56 -5.13 1.69
CA ASP A 228 0.90 -5.21 1.59
C ASP A 228 1.57 -3.82 1.72
N ILE A 229 1.24 -3.10 2.80
CA ILE A 229 1.80 -1.79 3.11
C ILE A 229 2.77 -1.88 4.29
N LYS A 230 3.90 -1.17 4.19
CA LYS A 230 4.88 -1.05 5.26
C LYS A 230 5.15 0.42 5.55
N ILE A 231 5.07 0.83 6.82
CA ILE A 231 5.38 2.17 7.32
C ILE A 231 6.50 2.00 8.34
N ILE A 232 7.73 2.36 7.96
CA ILE A 232 8.94 1.99 8.72
C ILE A 232 9.72 3.25 9.09
N GLY A 233 9.89 3.50 10.38
CA GLY A 233 10.80 4.50 10.91
C GLY A 233 12.18 3.91 11.20
N ARG A 234 13.23 4.66 10.85
CA ARG A 234 14.62 4.36 11.19
C ARG A 234 15.17 5.47 12.05
N GLY A 235 15.64 5.16 13.25
CA GLY A 235 16.12 6.17 14.19
C GLY A 235 14.97 7.00 14.78
N LYS A 236 15.19 8.31 14.93
CA LYS A 236 14.22 9.23 15.53
C LYS A 236 13.22 9.71 14.48
N VAL A 237 12.08 9.02 14.38
CA VAL A 237 10.95 9.39 13.53
C VAL A 237 9.74 9.76 14.38
N VAL A 238 9.14 10.92 14.11
CA VAL A 238 8.01 11.43 14.88
C VAL A 238 6.79 11.71 14.00
N PHE A 239 5.64 11.14 14.34
CA PHE A 239 4.33 11.53 13.84
C PHE A 239 3.66 12.42 14.89
N ASP A 240 3.59 13.71 14.60
CA ASP A 240 3.14 14.75 15.51
C ASP A 240 1.66 15.10 15.28
N LYS A 241 0.85 14.88 16.32
CA LYS A 241 -0.60 15.17 16.35
C LYS A 241 -0.98 16.33 17.26
N GLU A 242 -0.10 17.32 17.47
CA GLU A 242 -0.35 18.49 18.33
C GLU A 242 -1.76 19.12 18.19
N PHE A 243 -2.30 19.24 16.97
CA PHE A 243 -3.62 19.84 16.72
C PHE A 243 -4.80 18.89 16.99
N GLY A 244 -4.54 17.60 17.20
CA GLY A 244 -5.53 16.58 17.52
C GLY A 244 -6.41 16.14 16.34
N GLY A 245 -7.64 15.70 16.64
CA GLY A 245 -8.65 15.13 15.73
C GLY A 245 -8.28 13.78 15.09
N ASN A 246 -9.28 12.98 14.69
CA ASN A 246 -9.20 11.68 13.97
C ASN A 246 -7.95 10.81 14.30
N ALA A 247 -7.31 10.14 13.33
CA ALA A 247 -6.17 9.22 13.53
C ALA A 247 -4.84 9.76 12.97
N ALA A 248 -3.68 9.27 13.41
CA ALA A 248 -2.43 9.50 12.67
C ALA A 248 -2.46 8.62 11.42
N ILE A 249 -2.78 7.34 11.63
CA ILE A 249 -3.02 6.37 10.58
C ILE A 249 -4.47 5.91 10.71
N LEU A 250 -5.28 6.16 9.68
CA LEU A 250 -6.61 5.58 9.55
C LEU A 250 -6.54 4.43 8.55
N MET A 251 -7.01 3.25 8.96
CA MET A 251 -7.06 2.08 8.10
C MET A 251 -8.32 1.25 8.36
N GLY A 252 -9.00 0.91 7.26
CA GLY A 252 -10.23 0.14 7.24
C GLY A 252 -10.18 -0.90 6.13
N HIS A 253 -10.61 -2.13 6.40
CA HIS A 253 -10.68 -3.21 5.38
C HIS A 253 -9.32 -3.63 4.82
N THR A 254 -8.22 -3.42 5.57
CA THR A 254 -6.87 -3.64 5.04
C THR A 254 -6.34 -5.05 5.25
N LYS A 255 -5.27 -5.41 4.54
CA LYS A 255 -4.60 -6.70 4.71
C LYS A 255 -3.06 -6.60 4.66
N ASN A 256 -2.35 -7.36 5.50
CA ASN A 256 -0.88 -7.43 5.48
C ASN A 256 -0.21 -6.07 5.68
N ILE A 257 -0.37 -5.49 6.87
CA ILE A 257 0.15 -4.16 7.20
C ILE A 257 1.26 -4.26 8.25
N LEU A 258 2.38 -3.58 8.02
CA LEU A 258 3.45 -3.42 9.00
C LEU A 258 3.63 -1.95 9.37
N ILE A 259 3.60 -1.64 10.66
CA ILE A 259 3.95 -0.32 11.22
C ILE A 259 5.08 -0.52 12.22
N GLU A 260 6.23 0.11 11.97
CA GLU A 260 7.45 -0.13 12.73
C GLU A 260 8.24 1.14 13.04
N GLY A 261 8.77 1.27 14.26
CA GLY A 261 9.84 2.24 14.55
C GLY A 261 9.40 3.71 14.57
N ILE A 262 8.13 4.00 14.85
CA ILE A 262 7.57 5.36 14.84
C ILE A 262 7.26 5.83 16.26
N THR A 263 7.62 7.08 16.58
CA THR A 263 7.09 7.79 17.75
C THR A 263 5.84 8.58 17.37
N PHE A 264 4.69 8.16 17.86
CA PHE A 264 3.43 8.89 17.78
C PHE A 264 3.30 9.80 19.00
N ALA A 265 3.23 11.11 18.77
CA ALA A 265 3.32 12.10 19.85
C ALA A 265 2.16 13.11 19.87
N ARG A 266 1.85 13.61 21.07
CA ARG A 266 1.00 14.78 21.32
C ARG A 266 -0.46 14.63 20.89
N MET A 267 -1.15 13.60 21.40
CA MET A 267 -2.59 13.42 21.16
C MET A 267 -3.44 14.31 22.09
N SER A 268 -3.82 15.50 21.60
CA SER A 268 -4.42 16.57 22.42
C SER A 268 -5.96 16.63 22.43
N ASP A 269 -6.64 16.01 21.46
CA ASP A 269 -8.09 16.13 21.26
C ASP A 269 -8.87 14.91 21.79
N THR A 270 -10.13 15.12 22.20
CA THR A 270 -11.00 14.11 22.84
C THR A 270 -11.53 13.04 21.90
N SER A 271 -11.42 13.25 20.60
CA SER A 271 -11.83 12.31 19.54
C SER A 271 -10.66 11.58 18.88
N ALA A 272 -9.42 11.88 19.28
CA ALA A 272 -8.25 11.44 18.53
C ALA A 272 -7.78 10.03 18.92
N HIS A 273 -7.30 9.33 17.91
CA HIS A 273 -6.49 8.12 18.00
C HIS A 273 -5.10 8.38 17.38
N PHE A 274 -4.10 7.58 17.73
CA PHE A 274 -2.88 7.52 16.92
C PHE A 274 -3.08 6.56 15.75
N ILE A 275 -3.64 5.39 15.99
CA ILE A 275 -3.99 4.42 14.95
C ILE A 275 -5.46 4.05 15.13
N GLU A 276 -6.23 4.21 14.07
CA GLU A 276 -7.60 3.70 13.97
C GLU A 276 -7.59 2.57 12.94
N MET A 277 -7.78 1.33 13.44
CA MET A 277 -7.61 0.08 12.70
C MET A 277 -8.88 -0.75 12.78
N ASP A 278 -9.62 -0.77 11.69
CA ASP A 278 -10.94 -1.38 11.65
C ASP A 278 -11.03 -2.38 10.50
N ALA A 279 -11.79 -3.45 10.69
CA ALA A 279 -11.97 -4.50 9.68
C ALA A 279 -10.66 -4.94 8.99
N SER A 280 -9.55 -5.06 9.71
CA SER A 280 -8.23 -5.29 9.12
C SER A 280 -7.67 -6.67 9.48
N ASN A 281 -6.94 -7.28 8.54
CA ASN A 281 -6.38 -8.61 8.69
C ASN A 281 -4.86 -8.66 8.54
N ASN A 282 -4.19 -9.44 9.39
CA ASN A 282 -2.73 -9.60 9.37
C ASN A 282 -2.00 -8.26 9.49
N VAL A 283 -2.10 -7.65 10.67
CA VAL A 283 -1.46 -6.36 10.98
C VAL A 283 -0.42 -6.56 12.07
N GLU A 284 0.80 -6.07 11.85
CA GLU A 284 1.90 -6.07 12.81
C GLU A 284 2.29 -4.62 13.15
N ILE A 285 2.29 -4.30 14.45
CA ILE A 285 2.68 -2.98 14.98
C ILE A 285 3.78 -3.21 16.02
N ARG A 286 5.00 -2.72 15.74
CA ARG A 286 6.15 -3.04 16.58
C ARG A 286 7.16 -1.92 16.73
N ASN A 287 7.94 -1.98 17.80
CA ASN A 287 9.04 -1.05 18.06
C ASN A 287 8.62 0.42 17.99
N CYS A 288 7.34 0.72 18.24
CA CYS A 288 6.78 2.07 18.22
C CYS A 288 6.68 2.65 19.63
N THR A 289 6.61 3.97 19.72
CA THR A 289 6.32 4.69 20.96
C THR A 289 5.07 5.52 20.78
N PHE A 290 4.11 5.42 21.69
CA PHE A 290 2.88 6.20 21.74
C PHE A 290 2.91 7.06 22.99
N GLU A 291 3.01 8.37 22.85
CA GLU A 291 3.25 9.24 24.00
C GLU A 291 2.56 10.60 23.99
N GLY A 292 2.34 11.10 25.20
CA GLY A 292 2.00 12.50 25.45
C GLY A 292 0.57 12.85 25.03
N SER A 293 -0.42 12.12 25.52
CA SER A 293 -1.81 12.56 25.37
C SER A 293 -2.21 13.50 26.50
N THR A 294 -2.56 14.74 26.14
CA THR A 294 -3.16 15.72 27.05
C THR A 294 -4.69 15.72 26.98
N SER A 295 -5.27 14.87 26.14
CA SER A 295 -6.70 14.74 25.96
C SER A 295 -7.41 14.29 27.24
N GLY A 296 -8.51 14.96 27.57
CA GLY A 296 -9.47 14.49 28.59
C GLY A 296 -10.42 13.40 28.07
N GLY A 297 -10.39 13.10 26.76
CA GLY A 297 -11.22 12.07 26.16
C GLY A 297 -10.70 10.66 26.47
N LYS A 298 -11.63 9.73 26.71
CA LYS A 298 -11.34 8.31 26.94
C LYS A 298 -11.15 7.58 25.60
N LYS A 299 -10.06 7.91 24.89
CA LYS A 299 -9.71 7.33 23.59
C LYS A 299 -8.39 6.58 23.63
N GLU A 300 -8.40 5.44 22.95
CA GLU A 300 -7.32 4.49 22.79
C GLU A 300 -6.24 5.08 21.87
N ALA A 301 -4.96 4.87 22.17
CA ALA A 301 -3.89 5.17 21.22
C ALA A 301 -4.02 4.31 19.94
N ILE A 302 -4.38 3.04 20.08
CA ILE A 302 -4.70 2.14 18.98
C ILE A 302 -6.14 1.62 19.16
N ASN A 303 -7.03 2.01 18.26
CA ASN A 303 -8.44 1.60 18.25
C ASN A 303 -8.67 0.39 17.35
N LEU A 304 -9.52 -0.54 17.81
CA LEU A 304 -9.98 -1.71 17.07
C LEU A 304 -11.51 -1.77 17.13
N ASP A 305 -12.20 -1.28 16.11
CA ASP A 305 -13.66 -1.28 16.01
C ASP A 305 -14.18 -2.08 14.82
N VAL A 306 -15.51 -2.15 14.76
CA VAL A 306 -16.28 -2.84 13.73
C VAL A 306 -17.14 -1.84 12.94
N PRO A 307 -17.12 -1.86 11.59
CA PRO A 307 -17.98 -1.03 10.76
C PRO A 307 -19.41 -1.58 10.74
N ASP A 308 -20.16 -1.28 11.79
CA ASP A 308 -21.54 -1.68 11.96
C ASP A 308 -22.43 -0.43 12.04
N PRO A 309 -23.46 -0.32 11.16
CA PRO A 309 -24.30 0.87 11.14
C PRO A 309 -25.11 1.04 12.42
N ALA A 310 -25.37 -0.03 13.18
CA ALA A 310 -26.10 0.05 14.45
C ALA A 310 -25.23 0.61 15.59
N THR A 311 -23.93 0.32 15.58
CA THR A 311 -22.99 0.70 16.64
C THR A 311 -22.26 2.01 16.32
N GLY A 312 -22.15 2.36 15.04
CA GLY A 312 -21.38 3.51 14.58
C GLY A 312 -19.91 3.42 14.98
N GLY A 313 -19.36 2.19 15.00
CA GLY A 313 -17.98 1.94 15.43
C GLY A 313 -16.95 2.55 14.51
N PHE A 314 -17.01 2.20 13.21
CA PHE A 314 -16.14 2.79 12.21
C PHE A 314 -16.96 3.40 11.07
N THR A 315 -16.98 4.74 10.99
CA THR A 315 -17.86 5.48 10.06
C THR A 315 -17.09 6.24 8.97
N TRP A 316 -15.86 5.82 8.67
CA TRP A 316 -15.11 6.41 7.55
C TRP A 316 -15.86 6.21 6.22
N GLU A 317 -15.90 7.23 5.37
CA GLU A 317 -16.72 7.24 4.14
C GLU A 317 -16.37 6.11 3.15
N GLY A 318 -15.12 5.67 3.14
CA GLY A 318 -14.63 4.55 2.33
C GLY A 318 -14.97 3.17 2.91
N SER A 319 -15.55 3.09 4.10
CA SER A 319 -15.90 1.83 4.75
C SER A 319 -17.31 1.36 4.40
N GLY A 320 -17.39 0.13 3.91
CA GLY A 320 -18.61 -0.64 3.88
C GLY A 320 -19.00 -1.06 5.29
N GLN A 321 -20.26 -0.83 5.64
CA GLN A 321 -20.79 -1.11 6.98
C GLN A 321 -21.24 -2.58 7.09
N ASP A 322 -20.28 -3.50 7.06
CA ASP A 322 -20.50 -4.94 6.90
C ASP A 322 -20.21 -5.81 8.13
N LYS A 323 -19.93 -5.18 9.27
CA LYS A 323 -19.63 -5.85 10.54
C LYS A 323 -18.37 -6.72 10.51
N THR A 324 -17.44 -6.47 9.58
CA THR A 324 -16.15 -7.17 9.58
C THR A 324 -15.31 -6.72 10.78
N ALA A 325 -14.98 -7.66 11.66
CA ALA A 325 -14.07 -7.40 12.78
C ALA A 325 -12.60 -7.54 12.33
N ASN A 326 -11.67 -6.96 13.09
CA ASN A 326 -10.24 -7.23 12.95
C ASN A 326 -9.90 -8.72 13.22
N ASP A 327 -8.92 -9.26 12.49
CA ASP A 327 -8.43 -10.63 12.67
C ASP A 327 -6.91 -10.71 12.45
N THR A 328 -6.18 -11.39 13.33
CA THR A 328 -4.73 -11.61 13.21
C THR A 328 -3.98 -10.29 13.31
N VAL A 329 -3.90 -9.79 14.54
CA VAL A 329 -3.24 -8.53 14.87
C VAL A 329 -2.14 -8.82 15.88
N TYR A 330 -0.92 -8.35 15.61
CA TYR A 330 0.21 -8.50 16.50
C TYR A 330 0.81 -7.14 16.89
N ILE A 331 0.62 -6.76 18.15
CA ILE A 331 1.12 -5.50 18.71
C ILE A 331 2.18 -5.85 19.75
N HIS A 332 3.46 -5.60 19.44
CA HIS A 332 4.54 -6.04 20.31
C HIS A 332 5.77 -5.13 20.35
N ASN A 333 6.52 -5.21 21.44
CA ASN A 333 7.74 -4.40 21.65
C ASN A 333 7.49 -2.89 21.53
N ASN A 334 6.28 -2.43 21.89
CA ASN A 334 5.93 -1.01 21.86
C ASN A 334 5.97 -0.39 23.26
N VAL A 335 6.10 0.94 23.30
CA VAL A 335 6.04 1.74 24.52
C VAL A 335 4.80 2.64 24.47
N PHE A 336 3.95 2.56 25.47
CA PHE A 336 2.77 3.40 25.67
C PHE A 336 2.97 4.22 26.94
N LYS A 337 3.00 5.54 26.84
CA LYS A 337 3.37 6.42 27.95
C LYS A 337 2.51 7.67 28.04
N ASN A 338 1.99 7.98 29.23
CA ASN A 338 1.22 9.19 29.50
C ASN A 338 0.02 9.35 28.55
N LEU A 339 -0.81 8.31 28.50
CA LEU A 339 -1.98 8.24 27.61
C LEU A 339 -3.28 8.22 28.43
N THR A 340 -4.42 8.49 27.79
CA THR A 340 -5.70 8.18 28.44
C THR A 340 -5.95 6.67 28.39
N ALA A 341 -5.85 6.08 27.20
CA ALA A 341 -5.93 4.64 27.00
C ALA A 341 -4.88 4.13 26.00
N GLY A 342 -4.44 2.87 26.18
CA GLY A 342 -3.46 2.23 25.31
C GLY A 342 -4.11 1.60 24.07
N VAL A 343 -4.39 0.30 24.11
CA VAL A 343 -4.96 -0.45 22.98
C VAL A 343 -6.37 -0.90 23.34
N GLY A 344 -7.33 -0.83 22.43
CA GLY A 344 -8.61 -1.48 22.68
C GLY A 344 -9.70 -1.20 21.68
N THR A 345 -10.84 -1.83 21.94
CA THR A 345 -12.08 -1.66 21.18
C THR A 345 -12.96 -0.63 21.87
N HIS A 346 -13.37 0.39 21.12
CA HIS A 346 -14.30 1.42 21.58
C HIS A 346 -15.75 1.02 21.31
N MET A 347 -16.00 0.42 20.14
CA MET A 347 -17.28 -0.01 19.61
C MET A 347 -17.17 -1.39 18.96
N TYR A 348 -17.66 -2.39 19.68
CA TYR A 348 -17.74 -3.79 19.26
C TYR A 348 -19.07 -4.12 18.57
N THR A 349 -19.19 -5.31 17.96
CA THR A 349 -20.47 -5.85 17.49
C THR A 349 -20.66 -7.30 17.97
N PRO A 350 -21.68 -7.60 18.80
CA PRO A 350 -21.98 -8.97 19.21
C PRO A 350 -22.13 -9.93 18.03
N GLY A 351 -21.54 -11.13 18.15
CA GLY A 351 -21.45 -12.11 17.05
C GLY A 351 -20.31 -11.86 16.05
N HIS A 352 -19.62 -10.72 16.15
CA HIS A 352 -18.49 -10.35 15.29
C HIS A 352 -17.26 -9.97 16.14
N PRO A 353 -16.65 -10.94 16.85
CA PRO A 353 -15.52 -10.67 17.72
C PRO A 353 -14.23 -10.38 16.94
N HIS A 354 -13.35 -9.57 17.53
CA HIS A 354 -11.98 -9.44 17.06
C HIS A 354 -11.21 -10.71 17.36
N LYS A 355 -10.55 -11.30 16.37
CA LYS A 355 -9.92 -12.63 16.49
C LYS A 355 -8.40 -12.56 16.43
N ASN A 356 -7.72 -13.48 17.11
CA ASN A 356 -6.26 -13.64 17.00
C ASN A 356 -5.50 -12.35 17.32
N ILE A 357 -5.94 -11.63 18.35
CA ILE A 357 -5.31 -10.39 18.79
C ILE A 357 -4.21 -10.73 19.80
N ARG A 358 -2.97 -10.37 19.49
CA ARG A 358 -1.79 -10.66 20.29
C ARG A 358 -1.15 -9.36 20.74
N ILE A 359 -1.18 -9.12 22.06
CA ILE A 359 -0.54 -7.97 22.69
C ILE A 359 0.62 -8.49 23.52
N GLU A 360 1.86 -8.36 23.04
CA GLU A 360 3.00 -9.04 23.67
C GLU A 360 4.22 -8.13 23.89
N ASN A 361 4.93 -8.28 25.01
CA ASN A 361 6.20 -7.58 25.25
C ASN A 361 6.12 -6.05 25.13
N ASN A 362 4.96 -5.45 25.42
CA ASN A 362 4.79 -4.00 25.42
C ASN A 362 4.97 -3.44 26.84
N SER A 363 5.33 -2.16 26.92
CA SER A 363 5.38 -1.40 28.17
C SER A 363 4.29 -0.35 28.20
N PHE A 364 3.40 -0.41 29.17
CA PHE A 364 2.36 0.59 29.43
C PHE A 364 2.68 1.34 30.73
N SER A 365 2.73 2.66 30.65
CA SER A 365 3.00 3.52 31.79
C SER A 365 2.08 4.74 31.83
N SER A 366 1.48 5.00 32.99
CA SER A 366 0.65 6.19 33.20
C SER A 366 -0.51 6.33 32.21
N CYS A 367 -1.19 5.22 31.91
CA CYS A 367 -2.52 5.24 31.29
C CYS A 367 -3.57 5.61 32.34
N ARG A 368 -4.47 6.54 32.00
CA ARG A 368 -5.39 7.17 32.98
C ARG A 368 -6.80 6.59 33.02
N THR A 369 -7.10 5.58 32.20
CA THR A 369 -8.40 4.88 32.22
C THR A 369 -8.20 3.38 32.09
N PHE A 370 -7.52 2.94 31.03
CA PHE A 370 -7.06 1.56 30.93
C PHE A 370 -5.82 1.45 30.04
N ALA A 371 -4.98 0.45 30.27
CA ALA A 371 -3.89 0.18 29.33
C ALA A 371 -4.38 -0.67 28.15
N ILE A 372 -5.16 -1.73 28.40
CA ILE A 372 -5.76 -2.57 27.37
C ILE A 372 -7.26 -2.71 27.62
N ARG A 373 -8.09 -2.51 26.58
CA ARG A 373 -9.50 -2.91 26.57
C ARG A 373 -9.73 -4.04 25.57
N ALA A 374 -9.83 -5.26 26.09
CA ALA A 374 -10.20 -6.43 25.32
C ALA A 374 -11.72 -6.61 25.36
N GLN A 375 -12.43 -5.99 24.42
CA GLN A 375 -13.89 -6.05 24.36
C GLN A 375 -14.34 -6.81 23.13
N ASN A 376 -15.06 -7.91 23.35
CA ASN A 376 -15.50 -8.85 22.31
C ASN A 376 -14.32 -9.45 21.52
N TRP A 377 -13.29 -9.90 22.24
CA TRP A 377 -12.12 -10.55 21.66
C TRP A 377 -12.23 -12.07 21.80
N GLU A 378 -11.79 -12.79 20.77
CA GLU A 378 -11.78 -14.25 20.70
C GLU A 378 -10.38 -14.75 20.30
N ASP A 379 -9.98 -15.92 20.79
CA ASP A 379 -8.72 -16.60 20.41
C ASP A 379 -7.49 -15.69 20.50
N SER A 380 -7.40 -14.93 21.59
CA SER A 380 -6.48 -13.79 21.73
C SER A 380 -5.55 -13.95 22.92
N SER A 381 -4.47 -13.18 22.98
CA SER A 381 -3.49 -13.27 24.07
C SER A 381 -2.89 -11.93 24.47
N ILE A 382 -2.66 -11.76 25.76
CA ILE A 382 -2.00 -10.61 26.38
C ILE A 382 -0.85 -11.14 27.23
N LEU A 383 0.36 -11.16 26.65
CA LEU A 383 1.49 -11.90 27.22
C LEU A 383 2.70 -11.01 27.49
N ASN A 384 3.36 -11.22 28.63
CA ASN A 384 4.68 -10.62 28.90
C ASN A 384 4.73 -9.09 28.79
N ASN A 385 3.63 -8.40 29.05
CA ASN A 385 3.59 -6.93 29.06
C ASN A 385 3.91 -6.39 30.46
N THR A 386 4.44 -5.18 30.51
CA THR A 386 4.66 -4.43 31.75
C THR A 386 3.65 -3.31 31.88
N PHE A 387 3.03 -3.20 33.05
CA PHE A 387 2.08 -2.16 33.42
C PHE A 387 2.57 -1.44 34.68
N THR A 388 2.77 -0.14 34.58
CA THR A 388 3.27 0.68 35.70
C THR A 388 2.45 1.95 35.84
N ASN A 389 2.04 2.27 37.08
CA ASN A 389 1.30 3.50 37.38
C ASN A 389 0.04 3.66 36.53
N ILE A 390 -0.74 2.59 36.34
CA ILE A 390 -2.03 2.67 35.67
C ILE A 390 -3.05 3.16 36.69
N THR A 391 -3.28 4.48 36.70
CA THR A 391 -4.01 5.15 37.79
C THR A 391 -4.93 6.26 37.26
N ALA A 392 -6.10 6.41 37.89
CA ALA A 392 -7.01 7.52 37.72
C ALA A 392 -7.20 8.27 39.05
N PRO A 393 -7.62 9.56 39.04
CA PRO A 393 -7.87 10.32 40.26
C PRO A 393 -8.88 9.66 41.22
N ASP A 394 -9.86 8.94 40.68
CA ASP A 394 -10.91 8.24 41.42
C ASP A 394 -10.57 6.77 41.74
N GLY A 395 -9.36 6.32 41.41
CA GLY A 395 -8.94 4.93 41.63
C GLY A 395 -9.56 3.91 40.67
N SER A 396 -10.18 4.36 39.56
CA SER A 396 -10.94 3.48 38.65
C SER A 396 -10.14 2.89 37.49
N ALA A 397 -8.84 3.21 37.37
CA ALA A 397 -8.06 2.75 36.22
C ALA A 397 -7.77 1.24 36.25
N LEU A 398 -7.70 0.64 35.06
CA LEU A 398 -7.47 -0.81 34.90
C LEU A 398 -6.25 -1.05 34.03
N ALA A 399 -5.32 -1.92 34.43
CA ALA A 399 -4.33 -2.41 33.48
C ALA A 399 -5.02 -3.14 32.30
N ILE A 400 -6.03 -3.97 32.60
CA ILE A 400 -6.82 -4.68 31.60
C ILE A 400 -8.33 -4.58 31.91
N ASP A 401 -9.09 -3.97 30.99
CA ASP A 401 -10.56 -3.93 30.97
C ASP A 401 -11.08 -4.97 29.95
N ALA A 402 -11.42 -6.16 30.41
CA ALA A 402 -11.88 -7.26 29.58
C ALA A 402 -13.41 -7.40 29.62
N ARG A 403 -14.04 -7.52 28.45
CA ARG A 403 -15.50 -7.55 28.32
C ARG A 403 -15.96 -8.53 27.25
N GLY A 404 -16.70 -9.57 27.63
CA GLY A 404 -17.22 -10.57 26.68
C GLY A 404 -16.11 -11.27 25.90
N ILE A 405 -15.08 -11.75 26.60
CA ILE A 405 -13.92 -12.41 25.99
C ILE A 405 -14.08 -13.93 25.94
N SER A 406 -13.62 -14.55 24.85
CA SER A 406 -13.65 -16.00 24.68
C SER A 406 -12.29 -16.55 24.29
N ASN A 407 -11.84 -17.63 24.94
CA ASN A 407 -10.52 -18.24 24.67
C ASN A 407 -9.38 -17.20 24.66
N VAL A 408 -9.32 -16.35 25.70
CA VAL A 408 -8.29 -15.32 25.85
C VAL A 408 -7.35 -15.67 26.99
N VAL A 409 -6.05 -15.66 26.72
CA VAL A 409 -4.99 -15.96 27.69
C VAL A 409 -4.27 -14.70 28.13
N VAL A 410 -4.10 -14.49 29.44
CA VAL A 410 -3.38 -13.37 30.04
C VAL A 410 -2.32 -13.90 31.00
N LYS A 411 -1.06 -13.92 30.57
CA LYS A 411 0.02 -14.59 31.30
C LYS A 411 1.37 -13.88 31.19
N GLY A 412 2.18 -13.99 32.23
CA GLY A 412 3.55 -13.48 32.27
C GLY A 412 3.65 -11.96 32.35
N ASN A 413 2.54 -11.26 32.57
CA ASN A 413 2.53 -9.81 32.67
C ASN A 413 3.04 -9.37 34.06
N SER A 414 3.68 -8.20 34.12
CA SER A 414 4.11 -7.55 35.35
C SER A 414 3.29 -6.29 35.59
N ILE A 415 2.66 -6.18 36.77
CA ILE A 415 1.82 -5.06 37.15
C ILE A 415 2.33 -4.45 38.44
N THR A 416 2.58 -3.14 38.40
CA THR A 416 3.22 -2.38 39.48
C THR A 416 2.49 -1.07 39.72
N ASN A 417 2.28 -0.72 41.00
CA ASN A 417 1.79 0.60 41.45
C ASN A 417 0.55 1.11 40.70
N SER A 418 -0.42 0.22 40.46
CA SER A 418 -1.60 0.51 39.64
C SER A 418 -2.88 0.41 40.48
N ASP A 419 -3.95 1.08 40.05
CA ASP A 419 -5.21 1.06 40.79
C ASP A 419 -5.76 -0.38 40.90
N ALA A 420 -5.88 -1.06 39.76
CA ALA A 420 -6.28 -2.46 39.66
C ALA A 420 -5.63 -3.14 38.44
N PHE A 421 -5.47 -4.46 38.52
CA PHE A 421 -4.94 -5.23 37.40
C PHE A 421 -6.02 -5.52 36.35
N MET A 422 -6.91 -6.50 36.58
CA MET A 422 -7.82 -6.97 35.54
C MET A 422 -9.27 -7.04 36.03
N LYS A 423 -10.18 -6.56 35.17
CA LYS A 423 -11.62 -6.73 35.35
C LYS A 423 -12.19 -7.45 34.15
N ILE A 424 -12.97 -8.52 34.41
CA ILE A 424 -13.66 -9.32 33.40
C ILE A 424 -15.16 -9.19 33.65
N ILE A 425 -15.89 -8.63 32.69
CA ILE A 425 -17.36 -8.47 32.78
C ILE A 425 -18.06 -8.91 31.49
N VAL A 426 -19.37 -9.12 31.54
CA VAL A 426 -20.19 -9.28 30.33
C VAL A 426 -20.13 -8.00 29.49
N SER A 427 -19.96 -8.13 28.17
CA SER A 427 -20.09 -7.00 27.26
C SER A 427 -21.57 -6.80 26.93
N ARG A 428 -22.13 -5.65 27.33
CA ARG A 428 -23.49 -5.25 26.97
C ARG A 428 -23.57 -3.75 26.80
N TYR A 429 -24.43 -3.28 25.91
CA TYR A 429 -24.76 -1.85 25.86
C TYR A 429 -25.60 -1.46 27.06
N SER A 430 -25.36 -0.24 27.58
CA SER A 430 -26.17 0.30 28.66
C SER A 430 -27.55 0.71 28.13
N ASP A 431 -28.56 0.70 29.00
CA ASP A 431 -29.93 1.09 28.63
C ASP A 431 -29.97 2.54 28.10
N GLY A 432 -29.12 3.43 28.63
CA GLY A 432 -28.95 4.79 28.11
C GLY A 432 -28.33 4.82 26.71
N THR A 433 -27.33 3.98 26.44
CA THR A 433 -26.75 3.84 25.08
C THR A 433 -27.78 3.29 24.11
N ILE A 434 -28.54 2.26 24.51
CA ILE A 434 -29.62 1.68 23.71
C ILE A 434 -30.72 2.72 23.44
N SER A 435 -31.11 3.53 24.43
CA SER A 435 -32.10 4.58 24.25
C SER A 435 -31.67 5.62 23.22
N SER A 436 -30.37 5.94 23.12
CA SER A 436 -29.86 6.87 22.10
C SER A 436 -29.64 6.22 20.73
N ARG A 437 -29.54 4.89 20.67
CA ARG A 437 -29.35 4.09 19.45
C ARG A 437 -30.19 2.81 19.53
N PRO A 438 -31.51 2.88 19.26
CA PRO A 438 -32.44 1.78 19.52
C PRO A 438 -32.09 0.47 18.80
N GLY A 439 -31.39 0.54 17.66
CA GLY A 439 -30.91 -0.65 16.94
C GLY A 439 -29.97 -1.55 17.77
N LEU A 440 -29.35 -1.03 18.82
CA LEU A 440 -28.51 -1.78 19.75
C LEU A 440 -29.30 -2.74 20.64
N ALA A 441 -30.61 -2.54 20.82
CA ALA A 441 -31.46 -3.45 21.60
C ALA A 441 -31.55 -4.86 20.99
N ASN A 442 -31.23 -4.98 19.69
CA ASN A 442 -31.26 -6.26 18.97
C ASN A 442 -30.04 -7.14 19.24
N TYR A 443 -29.04 -6.62 19.96
CA TYR A 443 -27.83 -7.37 20.25
C TYR A 443 -27.87 -7.97 21.65
N ASP A 444 -27.67 -9.29 21.70
CA ASP A 444 -27.52 -10.00 22.96
C ASP A 444 -26.21 -9.64 23.67
N PRO A 445 -26.20 -9.65 25.02
CA PRO A 445 -24.98 -9.55 25.79
C PRO A 445 -23.97 -10.65 25.43
N VAL A 446 -22.68 -10.27 25.33
CA VAL A 446 -21.59 -11.21 25.09
C VAL A 446 -20.97 -11.64 26.42
N PHE A 447 -21.13 -12.91 26.75
CA PHE A 447 -20.59 -13.53 27.96
C PHE A 447 -19.14 -13.97 27.77
N ASN A 448 -18.46 -14.14 28.88
CA ASN A 448 -17.07 -14.59 28.92
C ASN A 448 -17.01 -16.11 29.02
N SER A 449 -16.04 -16.75 28.34
CA SER A 449 -15.81 -18.21 28.42
C SER A 449 -14.48 -18.58 29.11
N VAL A 450 -13.71 -17.60 29.58
CA VAL A 450 -12.41 -17.79 30.23
C VAL A 450 -12.52 -18.43 31.61
N LYS A 451 -11.49 -19.19 31.97
CA LYS A 451 -11.30 -19.82 33.28
C LYS A 451 -10.27 -19.04 34.10
N GLU A 452 -10.16 -19.37 35.39
CA GLU A 452 -9.22 -18.70 36.29
C GLU A 452 -7.77 -18.90 35.82
N GLU A 453 -7.40 -20.13 35.47
CA GLU A 453 -6.06 -20.51 35.02
C GLU A 453 -5.60 -19.76 33.75
N ASP A 454 -6.52 -19.23 32.96
CA ASP A 454 -6.18 -18.49 31.74
C ASP A 454 -5.60 -17.10 32.05
N VAL A 455 -5.86 -16.55 33.25
CA VAL A 455 -5.62 -15.12 33.55
C VAL A 455 -4.87 -14.83 34.85
N VAL A 456 -4.61 -15.84 35.70
CA VAL A 456 -3.97 -15.60 37.01
C VAL A 456 -2.45 -15.67 37.03
N TYR A 457 -1.79 -16.25 36.02
CA TYR A 457 -0.34 -16.44 36.02
C TYR A 457 0.44 -15.16 35.66
N ASN A 458 0.48 -14.19 36.57
CA ASN A 458 1.04 -12.85 36.38
C ASN A 458 1.74 -12.37 37.66
N THR A 459 2.72 -11.48 37.54
CA THR A 459 3.40 -10.88 38.69
C THR A 459 2.75 -9.54 39.01
N VAL A 460 2.26 -9.40 40.25
CA VAL A 460 1.49 -8.23 40.69
C VAL A 460 2.06 -7.69 42.00
N SER A 461 2.30 -6.39 42.06
CA SER A 461 2.73 -5.69 43.28
C SER A 461 2.19 -4.26 43.34
N GLY A 462 1.92 -3.76 44.55
CA GLY A 462 1.49 -2.37 44.74
C GLY A 462 0.12 -2.02 44.11
N LEU A 463 -0.80 -2.98 44.01
CA LEU A 463 -2.18 -2.68 43.65
C LEU A 463 -2.91 -1.97 44.79
N LYS A 464 -3.88 -1.11 44.47
CA LYS A 464 -4.81 -0.59 45.47
C LYS A 464 -5.91 -1.59 45.81
N THR A 465 -6.28 -2.46 44.87
CA THR A 465 -7.16 -3.59 45.14
C THR A 465 -6.44 -4.69 45.89
N ASP A 466 -7.18 -5.42 46.73
CA ASP A 466 -6.67 -6.60 47.42
C ASP A 466 -6.68 -7.85 46.51
N TYR A 467 -7.39 -7.84 45.40
CA TYR A 467 -7.40 -8.89 44.37
C TYR A 467 -6.62 -8.49 43.12
N ALA A 468 -6.25 -9.48 42.31
CA ALA A 468 -5.61 -9.27 41.01
C ALA A 468 -6.65 -9.23 39.89
N VAL A 469 -7.59 -10.17 39.88
CA VAL A 469 -8.65 -10.25 38.86
C VAL A 469 -10.02 -10.20 39.53
N SER A 470 -10.92 -9.37 39.01
CA SER A 470 -12.35 -9.44 39.31
C SER A 470 -13.10 -10.01 38.12
N TYR A 471 -14.01 -10.96 38.37
CA TYR A 471 -14.74 -11.68 37.33
C TYR A 471 -16.24 -11.68 37.62
N VAL A 472 -17.03 -11.22 36.65
CA VAL A 472 -18.49 -11.23 36.68
C VAL A 472 -19.03 -11.67 35.33
N ASN A 473 -19.83 -12.74 35.31
CA ASN A 473 -20.40 -13.27 34.06
C ASN A 473 -21.93 -13.30 34.08
N THR A 474 -22.54 -12.25 34.62
CA THR A 474 -24.00 -12.07 34.68
C THR A 474 -24.37 -10.64 34.29
N THR A 475 -25.57 -10.47 33.73
CA THR A 475 -26.16 -9.16 33.38
C THR A 475 -26.91 -8.52 34.54
N THR A 476 -27.27 -9.29 35.57
CA THR A 476 -28.01 -8.84 36.77
C THR A 476 -27.14 -8.96 38.03
N HIS A 477 -27.33 -8.05 38.99
CA HIS A 477 -26.71 -8.08 40.32
C HIS A 477 -25.18 -8.33 40.33
N GLN A 478 -24.41 -7.44 39.70
CA GLN A 478 -22.95 -7.60 39.57
C GLN A 478 -22.22 -7.71 40.93
N GLY A 479 -22.71 -7.04 41.98
CA GLY A 479 -22.05 -7.01 43.29
C GLY A 479 -22.00 -8.36 44.03
N THR A 480 -23.09 -9.14 44.03
CA THR A 480 -23.19 -10.39 44.80
C THR A 480 -22.56 -11.60 44.10
N ASN A 481 -22.35 -11.51 42.78
CA ASN A 481 -21.86 -12.60 41.95
C ASN A 481 -20.39 -12.42 41.50
N THR A 482 -19.69 -11.44 42.07
CA THR A 482 -18.29 -11.18 41.72
C THR A 482 -17.37 -12.24 42.33
N LYS A 483 -16.55 -12.86 41.49
CA LYS A 483 -15.42 -13.69 41.91
C LYS A 483 -14.16 -12.84 41.91
N TYR A 484 -13.32 -13.02 42.92
CA TYR A 484 -12.04 -12.36 43.03
C TYR A 484 -10.93 -13.40 43.05
N TRP A 485 -9.90 -13.21 42.22
CA TRP A 485 -8.77 -14.12 42.10
C TRP A 485 -7.47 -13.41 42.44
N LYS A 486 -6.56 -14.16 43.07
CA LYS A 486 -5.18 -13.72 43.32
C LYS A 486 -4.32 -14.10 42.12
N ALA A 487 -3.27 -13.32 41.87
CA ALA A 487 -2.26 -13.70 40.90
C ALA A 487 -1.42 -14.86 41.42
N ARG A 488 -0.90 -15.69 40.51
CA ARG A 488 0.00 -16.81 40.75
C ARG A 488 1.29 -16.54 39.98
N ASN A 489 2.43 -16.79 40.59
CA ASN A 489 3.74 -16.66 39.94
C ASN A 489 4.14 -17.96 39.27
#